data_AF-A0A6P0Y319-F1
#
_entry.id   AF-A0A6P0Y319-F1
#
_cell.length_a   1.000
_cell.length_b   1.000
_cell.length_c   1.000
_cell.angle_alpha   90.00
_cell.angle_beta   90.00
_cell.angle_gamma   90.00
#
_symmetry.space_group_name_H-M   'P 1'
#
loop_
_entity.id
_entity.type
_entity.pdbx_description
1 polymer ?
#
loop_
_entity_poly.entity_id
_entity_poly.type
_entity_poly.pdbx_seq_one_letter_code
_entity_poly.pdbx_strand_id
1 'polypeptide(L)'
;FSNNAITPCKNHSVELVETLSSQLKEQKLSETEHTCSKSPQKEITGTNSKCAAKKAQILVCQKSDCQKRGAGKVCKALSEVLSDRGLQDHVTIKKTGCLKKCKAGPNLVIMPNKARYSRISSSEIPDVIEKHFSLEA
;
A
#
# COMPACT_ATOMS: atom_id res chain seq x y z
N PHE A 1 -19.16 47.33 -6.29
CA PHE A 1 -18.41 47.93 -7.42
C PHE A 1 -17.10 47.14 -7.54
N SER A 2 -16.86 46.28 -8.51
CA SER A 2 -17.49 46.03 -9.79
C SER A 2 -17.58 44.53 -10.09
N ASN A 3 -18.54 44.27 -10.96
CA ASN A 3 -19.07 43.00 -11.40
C ASN A 3 -18.20 42.34 -12.49
N ASN A 4 -18.19 41.00 -12.47
CA ASN A 4 -18.55 40.12 -13.59
C ASN A 4 -17.55 39.88 -14.74
N ALA A 5 -17.21 38.61 -14.96
CA ALA A 5 -17.24 38.01 -16.28
C ALA A 5 -17.51 36.50 -16.18
N ILE A 6 -18.66 36.12 -16.72
CA ILE A 6 -19.21 34.78 -16.94
C ILE A 6 -18.72 34.28 -18.31
N THR A 7 -18.25 33.01 -18.32
CA THR A 7 -18.28 31.90 -19.32
C THR A 7 -18.37 32.20 -20.86
N PRO A 8 -17.93 31.30 -21.79
CA PRO A 8 -18.56 29.99 -21.99
C PRO A 8 -17.61 28.81 -22.29
N CYS A 9 -18.01 27.64 -21.80
CA CYS A 9 -17.63 26.35 -22.33
C CYS A 9 -18.14 26.19 -23.77
N LYS A 10 -17.35 25.56 -24.64
CA LYS A 10 -17.86 24.93 -25.87
C LYS A 10 -17.58 23.44 -25.80
N ASN A 11 -18.66 22.68 -25.60
CA ASN A 11 -18.75 21.28 -25.99
C ASN A 11 -18.66 21.18 -27.51
N HIS A 12 -17.96 20.16 -27.99
CA HIS A 12 -18.30 19.53 -29.27
C HIS A 12 -18.16 18.01 -29.12
N SER A 13 -19.31 17.37 -28.97
CA SER A 13 -19.55 15.95 -29.28
C SER A 13 -19.35 15.77 -30.81
N VAL A 14 -19.00 14.63 -31.41
CA VAL A 14 -19.35 13.23 -31.23
C VAL A 14 -18.39 12.37 -32.09
N GLU A 15 -18.12 11.17 -31.59
CA GLU A 15 -18.09 9.88 -32.32
C GLU A 15 -17.09 9.67 -33.47
N LEU A 16 -16.15 8.73 -33.26
CA LEU A 16 -15.98 7.62 -34.19
C LEU A 16 -15.32 6.43 -33.47
N VAL A 17 -16.04 5.31 -33.47
CA VAL A 17 -15.56 3.98 -33.11
C VAL A 17 -14.57 3.50 -34.15
N GLU A 18 -13.50 2.80 -33.75
CA GLU A 18 -13.04 1.62 -34.48
C GLU A 18 -12.01 0.83 -33.68
N THR A 19 -12.06 -0.47 -33.94
CA THR A 19 -11.54 -1.58 -33.14
C THR A 19 -10.32 -2.17 -33.85
N LEU A 20 -9.49 -2.88 -33.08
CA LEU A 20 -8.56 -3.97 -33.45
C LEU A 20 -7.06 -3.68 -33.66
N SER A 21 -6.31 -4.47 -32.89
CA SER A 21 -5.16 -5.30 -33.27
C SER A 21 -3.74 -4.70 -33.26
N SER A 22 -3.03 -5.08 -32.19
CA SER A 22 -1.80 -5.88 -32.22
C SER A 22 -0.70 -5.57 -33.23
N GLN A 23 0.45 -5.09 -32.71
CA GLN A 23 1.84 -5.36 -33.16
C GLN A 23 2.77 -4.72 -32.09
N LEU A 24 3.23 -5.43 -31.07
CA LEU A 24 4.48 -6.23 -31.04
C LEU A 24 5.60 -5.71 -31.96
N LYS A 25 6.60 -5.03 -31.34
CA LYS A 25 8.07 -5.29 -31.38
C LYS A 25 8.79 -4.02 -30.90
N GLU A 26 9.42 -4.03 -29.71
CA GLU A 26 10.86 -4.33 -29.49
C GLU A 26 11.78 -3.22 -30.02
N GLN A 27 12.83 -2.67 -29.39
CA GLN A 27 13.64 -2.83 -28.17
C GLN A 27 14.38 -1.45 -28.01
N LYS A 28 14.92 -1.00 -26.88
CA LYS A 28 16.17 -1.44 -26.23
C LYS A 28 16.45 -0.42 -25.10
N LEU A 29 16.42 -0.80 -23.83
CA LEU A 29 17.52 -1.25 -22.96
C LEU A 29 18.66 -0.22 -22.75
N SER A 30 18.73 0.24 -21.50
CA SER A 30 19.99 0.47 -20.75
C SER A 30 19.60 0.48 -19.27
N GLU A 31 19.52 -0.66 -18.59
CA GLU A 31 20.63 -1.32 -17.87
C GLU A 31 21.47 -0.35 -17.02
N THR A 32 21.06 -0.20 -15.77
CA THR A 32 21.97 -0.30 -14.62
C THR A 32 21.23 -1.03 -13.49
N GLU A 33 21.25 -2.35 -13.63
CA GLU A 33 21.55 -3.38 -12.63
C GLU A 33 21.44 -3.11 -11.10
N HIS A 34 21.19 -4.24 -10.42
CA HIS A 34 21.40 -4.55 -8.98
C HIS A 34 20.35 -3.95 -8.01
N THR A 35 19.51 -4.71 -7.32
CA THR A 35 19.64 -6.09 -6.88
C THR A 35 18.26 -6.61 -6.46
N CYS A 36 17.85 -7.72 -7.09
CA CYS A 36 17.01 -8.72 -6.44
C CYS A 36 17.83 -9.29 -5.27
N SER A 37 17.40 -9.02 -4.05
CA SER A 37 17.88 -9.79 -2.90
C SER A 37 16.70 -10.55 -2.31
N LYS A 38 16.46 -11.71 -2.90
CA LYS A 38 16.18 -12.90 -2.07
C LYS A 38 17.31 -13.03 -1.05
N SER A 39 16.97 -13.63 0.09
CA SER A 39 17.80 -14.43 1.00
C SER A 39 17.62 -14.00 2.48
N PRO A 40 17.99 -14.84 3.47
CA PRO A 40 17.07 -15.71 4.18
C PRO A 40 17.13 -15.49 5.70
N GLN A 41 16.30 -16.24 6.42
CA GLN A 41 16.13 -16.43 7.86
C GLN A 41 17.29 -16.00 8.80
N LYS A 42 16.94 -15.36 9.92
CA LYS A 42 17.32 -15.88 11.25
C LYS A 42 16.44 -15.34 12.39
N GLU A 43 16.08 -16.29 13.24
CA GLU A 43 15.23 -16.27 14.45
C GLU A 43 15.80 -15.42 15.61
N ILE A 44 15.03 -15.38 16.71
CA ILE A 44 15.34 -15.00 18.12
C ILE A 44 14.83 -13.59 18.48
N THR A 45 13.94 -13.34 19.45
CA THR A 45 13.31 -14.15 20.52
C THR A 45 12.12 -13.39 21.11
N GLY A 46 11.14 -14.14 21.61
CA GLY A 46 10.44 -13.91 22.89
C GLY A 46 9.78 -12.56 23.17
N THR A 47 8.44 -12.57 23.23
CA THR A 47 7.73 -12.43 24.51
C THR A 47 6.32 -13.02 24.38
N ASN A 48 6.04 -13.96 25.28
CA ASN A 48 4.78 -14.62 25.54
C ASN A 48 3.77 -13.61 26.10
N SER A 49 2.54 -13.54 25.56
CA SER A 49 1.38 -12.97 26.27
C SER A 49 0.04 -13.32 25.61
N LYS A 50 -0.54 -14.42 26.12
CA LYS A 50 -1.96 -14.73 26.27
C LYS A 50 -2.79 -14.98 24.98
N CYS A 51 -3.16 -16.26 24.81
CA CYS A 51 -4.14 -16.79 23.87
C CYS A 51 -5.56 -16.33 24.22
N ALA A 52 -5.98 -15.24 23.60
CA ALA A 52 -7.29 -15.19 22.97
C ALA A 52 -6.98 -15.11 21.46
N ALA A 53 -7.77 -15.73 20.59
CA ALA A 53 -7.58 -15.61 19.14
C ALA A 53 -7.73 -14.12 18.73
N LYS A 54 -6.61 -13.39 18.73
CA LYS A 54 -6.60 -11.95 18.47
C LYS A 54 -6.79 -11.76 16.98
N LYS A 55 -7.76 -10.94 16.59
CA LYS A 55 -7.92 -10.43 15.23
C LYS A 55 -6.57 -9.98 14.68
N ALA A 56 -6.33 -10.23 13.40
CA ALA A 56 -5.08 -9.81 12.77
C ALA A 56 -4.95 -8.29 12.83
N GLN A 57 -3.71 -7.81 12.92
CA GLN A 57 -3.44 -6.39 13.10
C GLN A 57 -2.37 -5.91 12.14
N ILE A 58 -2.61 -4.73 11.55
CA ILE A 58 -1.64 -4.02 10.73
C ILE A 58 -1.20 -2.79 11.52
N LEU A 59 0.04 -2.81 12.02
CA LEU A 59 0.61 -1.73 12.80
C LEU A 59 1.33 -0.75 11.88
N VAL A 60 0.83 0.48 11.77
CA VAL A 60 1.42 1.52 10.88
C VAL A 60 2.11 2.58 11.71
N CYS A 61 3.39 2.84 11.44
CA CYS A 61 4.15 3.89 12.13
C CYS A 61 3.64 5.28 11.72
N GLN A 62 3.12 6.03 12.69
CA GLN A 62 2.55 7.36 12.46
C GLN A 62 3.43 8.51 12.96
N LYS A 63 4.71 8.27 13.28
CA LYS A 63 5.64 9.34 13.69
C LYS A 63 6.06 10.21 12.50
N SER A 64 6.55 11.41 12.80
CA SER A 64 6.91 12.48 11.85
C SER A 64 7.59 12.00 10.56
N ASP A 65 8.65 11.19 10.65
CA ASP A 65 9.39 10.73 9.46
C ASP A 65 8.53 9.84 8.54
N CYS A 66 7.71 8.95 9.13
CA CYS A 66 6.83 8.09 8.34
C CYS A 66 5.67 8.90 7.76
N GLN A 67 5.12 9.86 8.50
CA GLN A 67 4.07 10.76 7.99
C GLN A 67 4.56 11.58 6.80
N LYS A 68 5.73 12.22 6.92
CA LYS A 68 6.35 13.00 5.83
C LYS A 68 6.60 12.18 4.58
N ARG A 69 6.76 10.85 4.72
CA ARG A 69 7.01 9.92 3.62
C ARG A 69 5.73 9.21 3.11
N GLY A 70 4.55 9.59 3.61
CA GLY A 70 3.28 9.09 3.08
C GLY A 70 2.57 8.03 3.91
N ALA A 71 2.89 7.85 5.20
CA ALA A 71 2.18 6.89 6.06
C ALA A 71 0.66 7.15 6.13
N GLY A 72 0.20 8.41 6.01
CA GLY A 72 -1.22 8.73 5.89
C GLY A 72 -1.88 8.12 4.65
N LYS A 73 -1.22 8.19 3.49
CA LYS A 73 -1.71 7.57 2.24
C LYS A 73 -1.77 6.06 2.35
N VAL A 74 -0.74 5.45 2.96
CA VAL A 74 -0.70 4.02 3.26
C VAL A 74 -1.85 3.60 4.17
N CYS A 75 -2.15 4.36 5.22
CA CYS A 75 -3.26 4.07 6.12
C CYS A 75 -4.63 4.14 5.41
N LYS A 76 -4.80 5.11 4.50
CA LYS A 76 -6.03 5.24 3.70
C LYS A 76 -6.20 4.06 2.75
N ALA A 77 -5.16 3.75 1.98
CA ALA A 77 -5.16 2.61 1.06
C ALA A 77 -5.42 1.28 1.78
N LEU A 78 -4.85 1.09 2.97
CA LEU A 78 -5.14 -0.09 3.79
C LEU A 78 -6.63 -0.17 4.15
N SER A 79 -7.24 0.94 4.55
CA SER A 79 -8.67 0.96 4.91
C SER A 79 -9.57 0.65 3.72
N GLU A 80 -9.26 1.20 2.55
CA GLU A 80 -9.98 0.98 1.30
C GLU A 80 -9.88 -0.49 0.88
N VAL A 81 -8.67 -1.04 0.76
CA VAL A 81 -8.46 -2.43 0.35
C VAL A 81 -9.11 -3.42 1.34
N LEU A 82 -9.05 -3.15 2.65
CA LEU A 82 -9.73 -4.00 3.63
C LEU A 82 -11.26 -3.93 3.50
N SER A 83 -11.82 -2.77 3.12
CA SER A 83 -13.24 -2.61 2.82
C SER A 83 -13.63 -3.42 1.59
N ASP A 84 -12.88 -3.25 0.51
CA ASP A 84 -13.16 -3.85 -0.79
C ASP A 84 -13.10 -5.38 -0.73
N ARG A 85 -12.26 -5.92 0.15
CA ARG A 85 -12.10 -7.36 0.37
C ARG A 85 -12.96 -7.92 1.51
N GLY A 86 -13.80 -7.11 2.15
CA GLY A 86 -14.63 -7.56 3.29
C GLY A 86 -13.83 -8.02 4.51
N LEU A 87 -12.57 -7.57 4.66
CA LEU A 87 -11.65 -8.01 5.72
C LEU A 87 -11.71 -7.15 6.99
N GLN A 88 -12.54 -6.10 7.02
CA GLN A 88 -12.59 -5.15 8.13
C GLN A 88 -12.96 -5.79 9.48
N ASP A 89 -13.76 -6.85 9.47
CA ASP A 89 -14.14 -7.59 10.68
C ASP A 89 -13.02 -8.47 11.24
N HIS A 90 -12.09 -8.89 10.38
CA HIS A 90 -11.01 -9.83 10.70
C HIS A 90 -9.67 -9.14 10.93
N VAL A 91 -9.44 -7.99 10.29
CA VAL A 91 -8.17 -7.27 10.28
C VAL A 91 -8.38 -5.84 10.77
N THR A 92 -7.60 -5.43 11.77
CA THR A 92 -7.65 -4.05 12.31
C THR A 92 -6.37 -3.29 12.02
N ILE A 93 -6.49 -2.07 11.49
CA ILE A 93 -5.37 -1.15 11.36
C ILE A 93 -5.14 -0.44 12.69
N LYS A 94 -3.92 -0.50 13.22
CA LYS A 94 -3.51 0.21 14.43
C LYS A 94 -2.37 1.17 14.14
N LYS A 95 -2.54 2.40 14.59
CA LYS A 95 -1.48 3.40 14.58
C LYS A 95 -0.48 3.06 15.69
N THR A 96 0.81 3.04 15.37
CA THR A 96 1.88 2.74 16.33
C THR A 96 2.96 3.83 16.34
N GLY A 97 3.81 3.77 17.36
CA GLY A 97 4.97 4.64 17.54
C GLY A 97 6.13 4.32 16.60
N CYS A 98 7.29 4.89 16.89
CA CYS A 98 8.47 4.72 16.06
C CYS A 98 8.97 3.27 16.06
N LEU A 99 9.18 2.70 14.87
CA LEU A 99 9.72 1.36 14.66
C LEU A 99 11.26 1.35 14.50
N LYS A 100 11.94 2.44 14.91
CA LYS A 100 13.41 2.63 14.82
C LYS A 100 13.99 2.45 13.40
N LYS A 101 13.17 2.71 12.37
CA LYS A 101 13.53 2.65 10.95
C LYS A 101 13.14 3.94 10.21
N CYS A 102 13.34 5.10 10.83
CA CYS A 102 12.93 6.41 10.29
C CYS A 102 13.44 6.68 8.87
N LYS A 103 14.69 6.30 8.57
CA LYS A 103 15.31 6.45 7.23
C LYS A 103 14.63 5.61 6.14
N ALA A 104 13.87 4.59 6.52
CA ALA A 104 13.19 3.67 5.62
C ALA A 104 11.66 3.74 5.75
N GLY A 105 11.11 4.87 6.23
CA GLY A 105 9.66 5.06 6.26
C GLY A 105 9.05 5.22 4.85
N PRO A 106 7.74 4.98 4.68
CA PRO A 106 6.78 4.51 5.68
C PRO A 106 7.06 3.07 6.14
N ASN A 107 6.78 2.78 7.41
CA ASN A 107 7.01 1.45 8.00
C ASN A 107 5.70 0.88 8.56
N LEU A 108 5.47 -0.41 8.33
CA LEU A 108 4.37 -1.14 8.95
C LEU A 108 4.78 -2.56 9.37
N VAL A 109 3.98 -3.17 10.24
CA VAL A 109 4.14 -4.55 10.71
C VAL A 109 2.80 -5.26 10.65
N ILE A 110 2.78 -6.45 10.07
CA ILE A 110 1.60 -7.32 10.07
C ILE A 110 1.72 -8.30 11.24
N MET A 111 0.60 -8.54 11.91
CA MET A 111 0.46 -9.48 13.03
C MET A 111 -0.58 -10.53 12.66
N PRO A 112 -0.41 -11.81 13.05
CA PRO A 112 0.55 -12.31 14.05
C PRO A 112 1.94 -12.68 13.51
N ASN A 113 2.13 -12.71 12.19
CA ASN A 113 3.39 -13.16 11.56
C ASN A 113 4.61 -12.25 11.79
N LYS A 114 4.40 -11.04 12.32
CA LYS A 114 5.43 -10.02 12.56
C LYS A 114 6.18 -9.62 11.28
N ALA A 115 5.55 -9.76 10.11
CA ALA A 115 6.14 -9.36 8.83
C ALA A 115 6.29 -7.84 8.79
N ARG A 116 7.51 -7.35 8.50
CA ARG A 116 7.83 -5.92 8.49
C ARG A 116 8.01 -5.42 7.07
N TYR A 117 7.45 -4.24 6.82
CA TYR A 117 7.56 -3.53 5.55
C TYR A 117 8.17 -2.15 5.79
N SER A 118 9.05 -1.75 4.89
CA SER A 118 9.75 -0.47 4.90
C SER A 118 9.72 0.12 3.50
N ARG A 119 9.68 1.45 3.41
CA ARG A 119 9.54 2.23 2.17
C ARG A 119 8.31 1.85 1.34
N ILE A 120 7.28 1.33 2.01
CA ILE A 120 6.07 0.87 1.33
C ILE A 120 5.27 2.06 0.77
N SER A 121 4.87 1.94 -0.49
CA SER A 121 3.98 2.87 -1.15
C SER A 121 2.51 2.45 -0.99
N SER A 122 1.58 3.39 -1.20
CA SER A 122 0.14 3.08 -1.19
C SER A 122 -0.27 2.11 -2.30
N SER A 123 0.46 2.08 -3.42
CA SER A 123 0.15 1.23 -4.57
C SER A 123 0.49 -0.24 -4.34
N GLU A 124 1.42 -0.55 -3.44
CA GLU A 124 1.81 -1.93 -3.09
C GLU A 124 0.89 -2.55 -2.02
N ILE A 125 -0.04 -1.76 -1.46
CA ILE A 125 -0.92 -2.23 -0.38
C ILE A 125 -1.83 -3.40 -0.79
N PRO A 126 -2.46 -3.41 -1.98
CA PRO A 126 -3.26 -4.55 -2.43
C PRO A 126 -2.46 -5.85 -2.40
N ASP A 127 -1.23 -5.86 -2.94
CA ASP A 127 -0.37 -7.05 -2.99
C ASP A 127 0.04 -7.52 -1.60
N VAL A 128 0.31 -6.58 -0.69
CA VAL A 128 0.64 -6.90 0.70
C VAL A 128 -0.55 -7.52 1.43
N ILE A 129 -1.77 -7.00 1.23
CA ILE A 129 -2.97 -7.60 1.84
C ILE A 129 -3.22 -8.99 1.26
N GLU A 130 -3.10 -9.14 -0.05
CA GLU A 130 -3.30 -10.42 -0.74
C GLU A 130 -2.36 -11.51 -0.23
N LYS A 131 -1.08 -11.17 -0.03
CA LYS A 131 -0.05 -12.10 0.43
C LYS A 131 -0.27 -12.63 1.86
N HIS A 132 -0.93 -11.84 2.71
CA HIS A 132 -1.04 -12.15 4.15
C HIS A 132 -2.44 -12.55 4.59
N PHE A 133 -3.45 -12.17 3.83
CA PHE A 133 -4.85 -12.38 4.15
C PHE A 133 -5.60 -13.04 3.00
N SER A 134 -4.92 -13.91 2.24
CA SER A 134 -5.58 -14.75 1.24
C SER A 134 -6.74 -15.48 1.90
N LEU A 135 -7.95 -15.14 1.48
CA LEU A 135 -9.15 -15.85 1.88
C LEU A 135 -9.12 -17.17 1.12
N GLU A 136 -8.85 -18.27 1.82
CA GLU A 136 -9.33 -19.57 1.36
C GLU A 136 -10.86 -19.48 1.45
N ALA A 137 -11.51 -19.45 0.28
CA ALA A 137 -12.95 -19.47 0.13
C ALA A 137 -13.48 -20.91 0.20
#